data_AF-A0A8J8FY55-F1
#
_entry.id   AF-A0A8J8FY55-F1
#
_cell.length_a   1.000
_cell.length_b   1.000
_cell.length_c   1.000
_cell.angle_alpha   90.00
_cell.angle_beta   90.00
_cell.angle_gamma   90.00
#
_symmetry.space_group_name_H-M   'P 1'
#
loop_
_entity.id
_entity.type
_entity.pdbx_description
1 polymer ?
#
loop_
_entity_poly.entity_id
_entity_poly.type
_entity_poly.pdbx_seq_one_letter_code
_entity_poly.pdbx_strand_id
1 'polypeptide(L)'
;MSTEDTVQVTIREAKDILAKQSVEDFVKFLETRTIELEKKDQLLESVILWHFFEDTMEKFEEEDYLAYAYSKLISRYLLLVDLSKAKETYEKSIKKDLHSFHLDTVRTIYERRTETRTDKEIVEIGKKDIFGDFTTTVTSPNVLFENNTQVRNFILNDLPEGSYSITIFNHKLENTEELRMTTETLEEYEVISVKEIVRIE
;
A
#
# COMPACT_ATOMS: atom_id res chain seq x y z
N MET A 1 -27.42 -14.97 -6.30
CA MET A 1 -26.28 -15.39 -7.14
C MET A 1 -25.05 -15.35 -6.27
N SER A 2 -24.20 -16.37 -6.32
CA SER A 2 -22.93 -16.37 -5.61
C SER A 2 -21.91 -15.47 -6.33
N THR A 3 -20.84 -15.08 -5.64
CA THR A 3 -19.78 -14.28 -6.25
C THR A 3 -19.01 -15.05 -7.32
N GLU A 4 -18.82 -16.36 -7.12
CA GLU A 4 -18.25 -17.28 -8.13
C GLU A 4 -19.10 -17.32 -9.41
N ASP A 5 -20.43 -17.32 -9.29
CA ASP A 5 -21.33 -17.25 -10.46
C ASP A 5 -21.10 -15.96 -11.26
N THR A 6 -20.79 -14.86 -10.58
CA THR A 6 -20.63 -13.54 -11.21
C THR A 6 -19.34 -13.45 -12.02
N VAL A 7 -18.24 -13.98 -11.49
CA VAL A 7 -16.95 -14.05 -12.21
C VAL A 7 -17.06 -14.93 -13.45
N GLN A 8 -17.68 -16.11 -13.32
CA GLN A 8 -17.85 -17.04 -14.46
C GLN A 8 -18.72 -16.45 -15.57
N VAL A 9 -19.83 -15.78 -15.21
CA VAL A 9 -20.67 -15.07 -16.18
C VAL A 9 -19.86 -13.97 -16.88
N THR A 10 -19.10 -13.19 -16.12
CA THR A 10 -18.26 -12.11 -16.66
C THR A 10 -17.21 -12.65 -17.65
N ILE A 11 -16.52 -13.75 -17.32
CA ILE A 11 -15.54 -14.39 -18.21
C ILE A 11 -16.22 -14.87 -19.50
N ARG A 12 -17.43 -15.43 -19.41
CA ARG A 12 -18.19 -15.87 -20.58
C ARG A 12 -18.56 -14.71 -21.49
N GLU A 13 -19.08 -13.62 -20.93
CA GLU A 13 -19.40 -12.40 -21.68
C GLU A 13 -18.15 -11.79 -22.32
N ALA A 14 -17.03 -11.75 -21.60
CA ALA A 14 -15.77 -11.22 -22.12
C ALA A 14 -15.25 -12.02 -23.32
N LYS A 15 -15.35 -13.36 -23.28
CA LYS A 15 -15.02 -14.23 -24.42
C LYS A 15 -15.94 -13.96 -25.63
N ASP A 16 -17.23 -13.75 -25.39
CA ASP A 16 -18.18 -13.42 -26.43
C ASP A 16 -17.86 -12.06 -27.08
N ILE A 17 -17.39 -11.08 -26.30
CA ILE A 17 -16.95 -9.77 -26.81
C ILE A 17 -15.71 -9.95 -27.70
N LEU A 18 -14.68 -10.64 -27.23
CA LEU A 18 -13.48 -10.91 -28.06
C LEU A 18 -13.81 -11.62 -29.37
N ALA A 19 -14.76 -12.53 -29.36
CA ALA A 19 -15.14 -13.29 -30.55
C ALA A 19 -15.94 -12.47 -31.57
N LYS A 20 -16.59 -11.38 -31.15
CA LYS A 20 -17.57 -10.63 -31.96
C LYS A 20 -17.20 -9.18 -32.21
N GLN A 21 -16.30 -8.61 -31.41
CA GLN A 21 -15.98 -7.18 -31.37
C GLN A 21 -14.46 -6.97 -31.38
N SER A 22 -13.99 -5.84 -30.82
CA SER A 22 -12.58 -5.48 -30.77
C SER A 22 -11.90 -5.83 -29.43
N VAL A 23 -10.58 -5.88 -29.43
CA VAL A 23 -9.77 -5.98 -28.20
C VAL A 23 -10.03 -4.79 -27.27
N GLU A 24 -10.21 -3.59 -27.82
CA GLU A 24 -10.53 -2.40 -27.02
C GLU A 24 -11.85 -2.53 -26.27
N ASP A 25 -12.88 -3.09 -26.91
CA ASP A 25 -14.18 -3.31 -26.27
C ASP A 25 -14.08 -4.35 -25.15
N PHE A 26 -13.28 -5.39 -25.37
CA PHE A 26 -12.96 -6.38 -24.33
C PHE A 26 -12.26 -5.74 -23.13
N VAL A 27 -11.26 -4.89 -23.37
CA VAL A 27 -10.52 -4.20 -22.31
C VAL A 27 -11.46 -3.33 -21.48
N LYS A 28 -12.24 -2.46 -22.14
CA LYS A 28 -13.20 -1.57 -21.47
C LYS A 28 -14.23 -2.36 -20.65
N PHE A 29 -14.70 -3.49 -21.18
CA PHE A 29 -15.64 -4.36 -20.48
C PHE A 29 -15.04 -4.92 -19.18
N LEU A 30 -13.85 -5.53 -19.26
CA LEU A 30 -13.21 -6.11 -18.07
C LEU A 30 -12.81 -5.05 -17.05
N GLU A 31 -12.34 -3.88 -17.48
CA GLU A 31 -12.09 -2.75 -16.57
C GLU A 31 -13.34 -2.31 -15.83
N THR A 32 -14.46 -2.17 -16.53
CA THR A 32 -15.73 -1.78 -15.92
C THR A 32 -16.15 -2.81 -14.86
N ARG A 33 -16.06 -4.11 -15.19
CA ARG A 33 -16.44 -5.18 -14.27
C ARG A 33 -15.51 -5.31 -13.08
N THR A 34 -14.21 -5.18 -13.28
CA THR A 34 -13.23 -5.20 -12.17
C THR A 34 -13.45 -4.02 -11.21
N ILE A 35 -13.73 -2.82 -11.72
CA ILE A 35 -14.09 -1.66 -10.88
C ILE A 35 -15.39 -1.90 -10.10
N GLU A 36 -16.39 -2.52 -10.72
CA GLU A 36 -17.65 -2.86 -10.03
C GLU A 36 -17.46 -3.87 -8.89
N LEU A 37 -16.58 -4.86 -9.08
CA LEU A 37 -16.20 -5.82 -8.04
C LEU A 37 -15.43 -5.14 -6.91
N GLU A 38 -14.44 -4.31 -7.25
CA GLU A 38 -13.62 -3.59 -6.28
C GLU A 38 -14.46 -2.64 -5.41
N LYS A 39 -15.48 -1.99 -5.97
CA LYS A 39 -16.44 -1.15 -5.22
C LYS A 39 -17.30 -1.94 -4.23
N LYS A 40 -17.37 -3.26 -4.37
CA LYS A 40 -18.13 -4.18 -3.49
C LYS A 40 -17.20 -4.97 -2.57
N ASP A 41 -15.94 -4.54 -2.42
CA ASP A 41 -14.89 -5.22 -1.66
C ASP A 41 -14.56 -6.64 -2.16
N GLN A 42 -14.85 -6.94 -3.43
CA GLN A 42 -14.59 -8.24 -4.07
C GLN A 42 -13.24 -8.23 -4.80
N LEU A 43 -12.18 -7.93 -4.04
CA LEU A 43 -10.84 -7.72 -4.58
C LEU A 43 -10.20 -9.01 -5.12
N LEU A 44 -10.50 -10.16 -4.49
CA LEU A 44 -10.02 -11.47 -4.95
C LEU A 44 -10.61 -11.84 -6.31
N GLU A 45 -11.90 -11.57 -6.50
CA GLU A 45 -12.58 -11.81 -7.77
C GLU A 45 -12.09 -10.88 -8.87
N SER A 46 -11.77 -9.63 -8.53
CA SER A 46 -11.07 -8.73 -9.46
C SER A 46 -9.73 -9.32 -9.89
N VAL A 47 -8.94 -9.89 -8.98
CA VAL A 47 -7.67 -10.57 -9.31
C VAL A 47 -7.89 -11.73 -10.28
N ILE A 48 -8.94 -12.54 -10.10
CA ILE A 48 -9.28 -13.63 -11.02
C ILE A 48 -9.55 -13.09 -12.44
N LEU A 49 -10.28 -11.98 -12.56
CA LEU A 49 -10.54 -11.35 -13.86
C LEU A 49 -9.27 -10.80 -14.51
N TRP A 50 -8.32 -10.26 -13.72
CA TRP A 50 -7.05 -9.79 -14.25
C TRP A 50 -6.12 -10.91 -14.71
N HIS A 51 -6.13 -12.08 -14.06
CA HIS A 51 -5.45 -13.27 -14.58
C HIS A 51 -6.06 -13.75 -15.89
N PHE A 52 -7.39 -13.78 -15.96
CA PHE A 52 -8.07 -14.10 -17.22
C PHE A 52 -7.70 -13.11 -18.34
N PHE A 53 -7.58 -11.82 -18.02
CA PHE A 53 -7.12 -10.80 -18.96
C PHE A 53 -5.67 -11.06 -19.41
N GLU A 54 -4.74 -11.31 -18.47
CA GLU A 54 -3.34 -11.63 -18.75
C GLU A 54 -3.22 -12.83 -19.70
N ASP A 55 -3.83 -13.96 -19.33
CA ASP A 55 -3.83 -15.21 -20.11
C ASP A 55 -4.38 -15.02 -21.53
N THR A 56 -5.31 -14.07 -21.68
CA THR A 56 -5.89 -13.73 -22.97
C THR A 56 -4.89 -12.91 -23.77
N MET A 57 -4.41 -11.78 -23.24
CA MET A 57 -3.50 -10.89 -23.98
C MET A 57 -2.18 -11.57 -24.34
N GLU A 58 -1.69 -12.50 -23.52
CA GLU A 58 -0.53 -13.32 -23.84
C GLU A 58 -0.75 -14.17 -25.10
N LYS A 59 -1.96 -14.69 -25.32
CA LYS A 59 -2.29 -15.48 -26.52
C LYS A 59 -2.49 -14.63 -27.77
N PHE A 60 -2.84 -13.36 -27.60
CA PHE A 60 -2.99 -12.41 -28.70
C PHE A 60 -1.69 -11.67 -29.02
N GLU A 61 -0.61 -11.93 -28.27
CA GLU A 61 0.70 -11.28 -28.44
C GLU A 61 0.64 -9.74 -28.33
N GLU A 62 -0.31 -9.24 -27.52
CA GLU A 62 -0.54 -7.81 -27.30
C GLU A 62 0.30 -7.32 -26.11
N GLU A 63 1.58 -7.00 -26.34
CA GLU A 63 2.54 -6.67 -25.28
C GLU A 63 2.12 -5.48 -24.41
N ASP A 64 1.53 -4.43 -25.00
CA ASP A 64 1.07 -3.25 -24.26
C ASP A 64 -0.04 -3.59 -23.26
N TYR A 65 -1.03 -4.38 -23.70
CA TYR A 65 -2.10 -4.83 -22.83
C TYR A 65 -1.60 -5.85 -21.81
N LEU A 66 -0.65 -6.70 -22.19
CA LEU A 66 -0.02 -7.61 -21.25
C LEU A 66 0.72 -6.84 -20.14
N ALA A 67 1.54 -5.85 -20.50
CA ALA A 67 2.20 -4.98 -19.53
C ALA A 67 1.19 -4.27 -18.60
N TYR A 68 0.07 -3.82 -19.16
CA TYR A 68 -1.03 -3.26 -18.39
C TYR A 68 -1.62 -4.26 -17.39
N ALA A 69 -1.89 -5.50 -17.80
CA ALA A 69 -2.39 -6.58 -16.92
C ALA A 69 -1.44 -6.84 -15.74
N TYR A 70 -0.14 -6.94 -16.01
CA TYR A 70 0.88 -7.11 -14.98
C TYR A 70 0.90 -5.96 -13.97
N SER A 71 0.75 -4.71 -14.43
CA SER A 71 0.67 -3.54 -13.54
C SER A 71 -0.53 -3.65 -12.57
N LYS A 72 -1.65 -4.18 -13.06
CA LYS A 72 -2.89 -4.36 -12.32
C LYS A 72 -2.79 -5.49 -11.30
N LEU A 73 -2.19 -6.61 -11.68
CA LEU A 73 -1.98 -7.76 -10.81
C LEU A 73 -1.03 -7.44 -9.65
N ILE A 74 0.14 -6.85 -9.93
CA ILE A 74 1.10 -6.46 -8.87
C ILE A 74 0.43 -5.51 -7.87
N SER A 75 -0.27 -4.49 -8.35
CA SER A 75 -0.96 -3.53 -7.49
C SER A 75 -1.99 -4.19 -6.58
N ARG A 76 -2.77 -5.15 -7.09
CA ARG A 76 -3.82 -5.83 -6.31
C ARG A 76 -3.24 -6.80 -5.29
N TYR A 77 -2.17 -7.51 -5.65
CA TYR A 77 -1.47 -8.35 -4.68
C TYR A 77 -0.83 -7.53 -3.55
N LEU A 78 -0.32 -6.33 -3.85
CA LEU A 78 0.12 -5.39 -2.83
C LEU A 78 -1.01 -4.87 -1.93
N LEU A 79 -2.24 -4.73 -2.45
CA LEU A 79 -3.42 -4.35 -1.66
C LEU A 79 -3.93 -5.51 -0.79
N LEU A 80 -3.88 -6.74 -1.31
CA LEU A 80 -4.23 -7.97 -0.59
C LEU A 80 -3.15 -8.42 0.41
N VAL A 81 -1.99 -7.75 0.44
CA VAL A 81 -0.82 -8.14 1.26
C VAL A 81 -0.30 -9.54 0.89
N ASP A 82 -0.62 -10.04 -0.31
CA ASP A 82 -0.06 -11.28 -0.85
C ASP A 82 1.27 -11.00 -1.56
N LEU A 83 2.31 -10.81 -0.75
CA LEU A 83 3.64 -10.46 -1.24
C LEU A 83 4.28 -11.57 -2.06
N SER A 84 3.94 -12.83 -1.79
CA SER A 84 4.47 -13.97 -2.55
C SER A 84 3.98 -13.90 -4.00
N LYS A 85 2.69 -13.64 -4.19
CA LYS A 85 2.12 -13.49 -5.54
C LYS A 85 2.51 -12.19 -6.21
N ALA A 86 2.65 -11.10 -5.46
CA ALA A 86 3.20 -9.84 -5.99
C ALA A 86 4.61 -10.07 -6.56
N LYS A 87 5.49 -10.78 -5.82
CA LYS A 87 6.84 -11.13 -6.26
C LYS A 87 6.84 -11.99 -7.52
N GLU A 88 6.06 -13.08 -7.52
CA GLU A 88 5.96 -13.98 -8.67
C GLU A 88 5.55 -13.20 -9.94
N THR A 89 4.57 -12.32 -9.82
CA THR A 89 4.06 -11.50 -10.92
C THR A 89 5.09 -10.46 -11.39
N TYR A 90 5.78 -9.81 -10.44
CA TYR A 90 6.87 -8.88 -10.73
C TYR A 90 8.01 -9.56 -11.51
N GLU A 91 8.50 -10.71 -11.04
CA GLU A 91 9.59 -11.45 -11.69
C GLU A 91 9.21 -11.95 -13.09
N LYS A 92 7.97 -12.44 -13.25
CA LYS A 92 7.42 -12.82 -14.56
C LYS A 92 7.40 -11.64 -15.54
N SER A 93 6.99 -10.46 -15.08
CA SER A 93 6.94 -9.26 -15.92
C SER A 93 8.33 -8.86 -16.44
N ILE A 94 9.37 -9.00 -15.61
CA ILE A 94 10.77 -8.69 -15.98
C ILE A 94 11.29 -9.73 -16.97
N LYS A 95 11.03 -11.02 -16.71
CA LYS A 95 11.46 -12.11 -17.58
C LYS A 95 10.89 -11.99 -19.00
N LYS A 96 9.69 -11.41 -19.12
CA LYS A 96 9.02 -11.16 -20.40
C LYS A 96 9.45 -9.84 -21.08
N ASP A 97 10.38 -9.09 -20.48
CA ASP A 97 10.86 -7.79 -20.97
C ASP A 97 9.73 -6.78 -21.28
N LEU A 98 8.65 -6.84 -20.49
CA LEU A 98 7.50 -5.95 -20.66
C LEU A 98 7.80 -4.58 -20.06
N HIS A 99 7.40 -3.52 -20.75
CA HIS A 99 7.55 -2.13 -20.27
C HIS A 99 6.28 -1.32 -20.56
N SER A 100 5.87 -0.54 -19.57
CA SER A 100 4.88 0.52 -19.75
C SER A 100 4.98 1.47 -18.57
N PHE A 101 4.60 2.74 -18.76
CA PHE A 101 4.64 3.74 -17.68
C PHE A 101 3.95 3.25 -16.39
N HIS A 102 2.80 2.58 -16.52
CA HIS A 102 2.07 2.04 -15.38
C HIS A 102 2.81 0.86 -14.73
N LEU A 103 3.34 -0.07 -15.52
CA LEU A 103 4.07 -1.22 -14.99
C LEU A 103 5.35 -0.78 -14.27
N ASP A 104 6.12 0.14 -14.86
CA ASP A 104 7.39 0.61 -14.29
C ASP A 104 7.17 1.40 -13.00
N THR A 105 6.09 2.17 -12.93
CA THR A 105 5.67 2.85 -11.70
C THR A 105 5.35 1.85 -10.60
N VAL A 106 4.59 0.81 -10.91
CA VAL A 106 4.19 -0.22 -9.94
C VAL A 106 5.38 -1.07 -9.50
N ARG A 107 6.30 -1.40 -10.42
CA ARG A 107 7.58 -2.05 -10.11
C ARG A 107 8.40 -1.23 -9.13
N THR A 108 8.55 0.07 -9.38
CA THR A 108 9.26 0.99 -8.48
C THR A 108 8.62 1.00 -7.09
N ILE A 109 7.28 1.00 -7.00
CA ILE A 109 6.57 0.94 -5.71
C ILE A 109 6.79 -0.41 -5.01
N TYR A 110 6.72 -1.51 -5.76
CA TYR A 110 6.99 -2.85 -5.25
C TYR A 110 8.41 -2.95 -4.68
N GLU A 111 9.42 -2.53 -5.46
CA GLU A 111 10.83 -2.50 -5.06
C GLU A 111 11.00 -1.70 -3.77
N ARG A 112 10.50 -0.45 -3.72
CA ARG A 112 10.56 0.38 -2.51
C ARG A 112 9.91 -0.28 -1.30
N ARG A 113 8.77 -0.96 -1.47
CA ARG A 113 8.10 -1.70 -0.37
C ARG A 113 8.91 -2.91 0.09
N THR A 114 9.54 -3.63 -0.84
CA THR A 114 10.42 -4.77 -0.50
C THR A 114 11.76 -4.32 0.09
N GLU A 115 12.27 -3.18 -0.33
CA GLU A 115 13.50 -2.57 0.17
C GLU A 115 13.31 -2.04 1.59
N THR A 116 12.16 -1.43 1.85
CA THR A 116 11.77 -0.94 3.20
C THR A 116 11.34 -2.05 4.14
N ARG A 117 11.08 -3.28 3.65
CA ARG A 117 10.90 -4.45 4.51
C ARG A 117 12.23 -4.77 5.18
N THR A 118 12.31 -4.38 6.42
CA THR A 118 13.47 -4.51 7.29
C THR A 118 12.91 -5.10 8.57
N ASP A 119 13.44 -6.23 9.01
CA ASP A 119 13.14 -6.69 10.36
C ASP A 119 13.68 -5.58 11.27
N LYS A 120 12.76 -4.80 11.83
CA LYS A 120 13.06 -3.67 12.68
C LYS A 120 12.61 -4.02 14.08
N GLU A 121 13.52 -3.88 15.02
CA GLU A 121 13.26 -4.16 16.42
C GLU A 121 13.37 -2.84 17.18
N ILE A 122 12.33 -2.49 17.94
CA ILE A 122 12.44 -1.36 18.87
C ILE A 122 13.33 -1.84 20.01
N VAL A 123 14.53 -1.28 20.17
CA VAL A 123 15.46 -1.69 21.23
C VAL A 123 15.26 -0.86 22.49
N GLU A 124 14.88 0.42 22.33
CA GLU A 124 14.66 1.33 23.45
C GLU A 124 13.53 2.32 23.16
N ILE A 125 12.75 2.63 24.20
CA ILE A 125 11.72 3.68 24.19
C ILE A 125 12.00 4.62 25.37
N GLY A 126 12.37 5.86 25.06
CA GLY A 126 12.50 6.95 26.02
C GLY A 126 11.30 7.88 25.93
N LYS A 127 10.68 8.20 27.07
CA LYS A 127 9.63 9.20 27.20
C LYS A 127 10.23 10.48 27.75
N LYS A 128 9.92 11.60 27.13
CA LYS A 128 10.35 12.92 27.58
C LYS A 128 9.65 13.25 28.90
N ASP A 129 10.42 13.59 29.91
CA ASP A 129 9.92 14.05 31.20
C ASP A 129 9.60 15.56 31.19
N ILE A 130 9.16 16.06 32.35
CA ILE A 130 8.82 17.48 32.54
C ILE A 130 10.04 18.41 32.45
N PHE A 131 11.26 17.89 32.59
CA PHE A 131 12.51 18.64 32.49
C PHE A 131 13.09 18.62 31.06
N GLY A 132 12.52 17.78 30.20
CA GLY A 132 12.89 17.62 28.80
C GLY A 132 13.89 16.50 28.54
N ASP A 133 14.23 15.72 29.56
CA ASP A 133 15.12 14.56 29.45
C ASP A 133 14.32 13.32 29.06
N PHE A 134 14.91 12.47 28.22
CA PHE A 134 14.29 11.19 27.85
C PHE A 134 14.64 10.15 28.90
N THR A 135 13.63 9.66 29.60
CA THR A 135 13.77 8.57 30.56
C THR A 135 13.25 7.27 29.94
N THR A 136 14.09 6.23 29.96
CA THR A 136 13.73 4.90 29.43
C THR A 136 12.50 4.39 30.19
N THR A 137 11.40 4.22 29.47
CA THR A 137 10.07 4.07 30.08
C THR A 137 9.51 2.66 29.96
N VAL A 138 10.00 1.86 29.01
CA VAL A 138 9.44 0.52 28.72
C VAL A 138 10.54 -0.43 28.24
N THR A 139 10.46 -1.69 28.67
CA THR A 139 11.14 -2.80 27.99
C THR A 139 10.71 -2.85 26.53
N SER A 140 11.67 -2.96 25.61
CA SER A 140 11.44 -3.22 24.19
C SER A 140 10.28 -4.21 23.99
N PRO A 141 9.27 -3.88 23.17
CA PRO A 141 8.31 -4.88 22.74
C PRO A 141 9.09 -5.92 21.94
N ASN A 142 9.03 -7.19 22.35
CA ASN A 142 9.68 -8.31 21.64
C ASN A 142 8.90 -8.64 20.35
N VAL A 143 8.83 -7.65 19.45
CA VAL A 143 8.03 -7.61 18.24
C VAL A 143 8.92 -7.08 17.13
N LEU A 144 8.96 -7.82 16.01
CA LEU A 144 9.59 -7.36 14.77
C LEU A 144 8.57 -6.56 13.97
N PHE A 145 8.95 -5.35 13.61
CA PHE A 145 8.21 -4.46 12.72
C PHE A 145 8.82 -4.56 11.33
N GLU A 146 7.98 -4.57 10.30
CA GLU A 146 8.43 -4.67 8.92
C GLU A 146 8.95 -3.34 8.36
N ASN A 147 8.60 -2.21 8.97
CA ASN A 147 9.00 -0.87 8.56
C ASN A 147 8.72 0.18 9.65
N ASN A 148 9.26 1.40 9.47
CA ASN A 148 9.07 2.53 10.40
C ASN A 148 7.60 2.99 10.52
N THR A 149 6.72 2.69 9.56
CA THR A 149 5.29 3.02 9.65
C THR A 149 4.59 2.14 10.68
N GLN A 150 4.89 0.83 10.72
CA GLN A 150 4.35 -0.05 11.75
C GLN A 150 4.86 0.35 13.14
N VAL A 151 6.14 0.74 13.25
CA VAL A 151 6.69 1.31 14.50
C VAL A 151 5.89 2.54 14.93
N ARG A 152 5.68 3.51 14.03
CA ARG A 152 4.87 4.73 14.31
C ARG A 152 3.45 4.41 14.75
N ASN A 153 2.79 3.46 14.10
CA ASN A 153 1.43 3.07 14.45
C ASN A 153 1.36 2.42 15.83
N PHE A 154 2.31 1.56 16.19
CA PHE A 154 2.44 1.01 17.54
C PHE A 154 2.54 2.13 18.57
N ILE A 155 3.37 3.15 18.31
CA ILE A 155 3.56 4.27 19.24
C ILE A 155 2.29 5.10 19.41
N LEU A 156 1.58 5.40 18.31
CA LEU A 156 0.35 6.20 18.35
C LEU A 156 -0.81 5.47 19.03
N ASN A 157 -0.90 4.16 18.87
CA ASN A 157 -2.05 3.38 19.34
C ASN A 157 -1.83 2.77 20.73
N ASP A 158 -0.58 2.41 21.06
CA ASP A 158 -0.29 1.57 22.23
C ASP A 158 0.48 2.31 23.34
N LEU A 159 1.10 3.47 23.05
CA LEU A 159 1.77 4.28 24.07
C LEU A 159 0.89 5.45 24.53
N PRO A 160 0.95 5.83 25.82
CA PRO A 160 0.16 6.95 26.34
C PRO A 160 0.56 8.29 25.72
N GLU A 161 -0.24 9.33 25.92
CA GLU A 161 0.10 10.69 25.48
C GLU A 161 1.47 11.14 26.00
N GLY A 162 2.26 11.72 25.10
CA GLY A 162 3.56 12.32 25.39
C GLY A 162 4.50 12.37 24.19
N SER A 163 5.73 12.83 24.46
CA SER A 163 6.81 12.88 23.48
C SER A 163 7.82 11.77 23.71
N TYR A 164 8.20 11.06 22.66
CA TYR A 164 9.04 9.85 22.71
C TYR A 164 10.27 9.96 21.80
N SER A 165 11.38 9.38 22.25
CA SER A 165 12.56 9.05 21.44
C SER A 165 12.73 7.53 21.43
N ILE A 166 12.81 6.95 20.24
CA ILE A 166 12.70 5.50 20.04
C ILE A 166 13.87 5.04 19.20
N THR A 167 14.59 4.07 19.75
CA THR A 167 15.77 3.49 19.13
C THR A 167 15.37 2.20 18.44
N ILE A 168 15.54 2.16 17.12
CA ILE A 168 15.13 1.06 16.25
C ILE A 168 16.37 0.42 15.66
N PHE A 169 16.57 -0.87 15.89
CA PHE A 169 17.60 -1.63 15.18
C PHE A 169 17.04 -2.16 13.87
N ASN A 170 17.76 -1.94 12.79
CA ASN A 170 17.42 -2.41 11.45
C ASN A 170 18.29 -3.62 11.12
N HIS A 171 17.72 -4.83 11.24
CA HIS A 171 18.45 -6.09 11.03
C HIS A 171 18.98 -6.26 9.60
N LYS A 172 18.41 -5.54 8.61
CA LYS A 172 18.88 -5.60 7.21
C LYS A 172 20.12 -4.74 6.96
N LEU A 173 20.20 -3.58 7.61
CA LEU A 173 21.29 -2.62 7.44
C LEU A 173 22.34 -2.72 8.56
N GLU A 174 22.09 -3.57 9.56
CA GLU A 174 22.90 -3.74 10.76
C GLU A 174 23.21 -2.41 11.45
N ASN A 175 22.22 -1.51 11.49
CA ASN A 175 22.37 -0.18 12.05
C ASN A 175 21.20 0.19 12.97
N THR A 176 21.41 1.26 13.73
CA THR A 176 20.42 1.80 14.66
C THR A 176 19.92 3.15 14.14
N GLU A 177 18.60 3.33 14.15
CA GLU A 177 17.90 4.55 13.76
C GLU A 177 17.20 5.14 15.00
N GLU A 178 17.19 6.47 15.13
CA GLU A 178 16.41 7.17 16.17
C GLU A 178 15.15 7.79 15.55
N LEU A 179 13.98 7.47 16.10
CA LEU A 179 12.70 8.05 15.73
C LEU A 179 12.17 8.90 16.89
N ARG A 180 11.98 10.21 16.63
CA ARG A 180 11.33 11.12 17.59
C ARG A 180 9.90 11.41 17.16
N MET A 181 8.95 11.28 18.07
CA MET A 181 7.56 11.59 17.78
C MET A 181 6.75 11.94 19.03
N THR A 182 5.60 12.55 18.80
CA THR A 182 4.67 13.00 19.85
C THR A 182 3.30 12.40 19.56
N THR A 183 2.67 11.84 20.60
CA THR A 183 1.29 11.29 20.55
C THR A 183 0.24 12.31 21.01
N GLU A 184 0.67 13.51 21.41
CA GLU A 184 -0.21 14.61 21.82
C GLU A 184 -1.02 15.13 20.62
N THR A 185 -2.33 15.21 20.78
CA THR A 185 -3.21 15.92 19.84
C THR A 185 -3.05 17.43 20.01
N LEU A 186 -2.62 18.13 18.96
CA LEU A 186 -2.62 19.59 18.90
C LEU A 186 -4.07 20.09 18.85
N GLU A 187 -4.56 20.70 19.93
CA GLU A 187 -5.75 21.54 19.86
C GLU A 187 -5.37 22.88 19.23
N GLU A 188 -5.93 23.17 18.05
CA GLU A 188 -5.81 24.49 17.42
C GLU A 188 -6.67 25.50 18.18
N TYR A 189 -6.04 26.42 18.93
CA TYR A 189 -6.73 27.55 19.54
C TYR A 189 -6.89 28.68 18.50
N GLU A 190 -8.13 28.95 18.10
CA GLU A 190 -8.46 30.10 17.25
C GLU A 190 -8.35 31.39 18.08
N VAL A 191 -7.36 32.24 17.77
CA VAL A 191 -7.19 33.55 18.41
C VAL A 191 -8.22 34.53 17.84
N ILE A 192 -9.33 34.73 18.55
CA ILE A 192 -10.30 35.78 18.22
C ILE A 192 -9.66 37.15 18.55
N SER A 193 -9.45 37.98 17.52
CA SER A 193 -8.71 39.24 17.60
C SER A 193 -9.20 40.19 18.70
N VAL A 194 -8.29 40.78 19.46
CA VAL A 194 -8.58 41.93 20.33
C VAL A 194 -8.68 43.19 19.46
N LYS A 195 -9.89 43.72 19.26
CA LYS A 195 -10.08 45.08 18.73
C LYS A 195 -9.88 46.08 19.86
N GLU A 196 -8.68 46.63 19.97
CA GLU A 196 -8.41 47.77 20.85
C GLU A 196 -8.74 49.07 20.09
N ILE A 197 -9.73 49.83 20.58
CA ILE A 197 -10.04 51.18 20.07
C ILE A 197 -9.30 52.17 20.95
N VAL A 198 -8.21 52.73 20.43
CA VAL A 198 -7.50 53.84 21.09
C VAL A 198 -8.28 55.13 20.80
N ARG A 199 -8.89 55.73 21.83
CA ARG A 199 -9.37 57.12 21.76
C ARG A 199 -8.22 58.06 22.11
N ILE A 200 -7.95 59.00 21.22
CA ILE A 200 -7.01 60.11 21.45
C ILE A 200 -7.85 61.25 22.06
N GLU A 201 -7.52 61.66 23.28
CA GLU A 201 -7.90 62.96 23.86
C GLU A 201 -6.77 63.97 23.61
#